data_AF-A0A5C6DHK8-F1
#
_entry.id   AF-A0A5C6DHK8-F1
#
_cell.length_a   1.000
_cell.length_b   1.000
_cell.length_c   1.000
_cell.angle_alpha   90.00
_cell.angle_beta   90.00
_cell.angle_gamma   90.00
#
_symmetry.space_group_name_H-M   'P 1'
#
loop_
_entity.id
_entity.type
_entity.pdbx_description
1 polymer ?
#
loop_
_entity_poly.entity_id
_entity_poly.type
_entity_poly.pdbx_seq_one_letter_code
_entity_poly.pdbx_strand_id
1 'polypeptide(L)'
;MTDEASLLACAAYVDLNLIRAAMAETLEQSDHTSVQKRIEAMKSESPSEDKPDAFLAPLSIDERLDPVGPCASDSGKRCSDKGFLPISLVDYLKLLDWTARQVAPGKRGVTPSAAPPILVRLGLEQATWCELVKDFGKLFCSIAGRPESVDSMRCHRTHRRYHLRRRARELLTLPD
;
A
#
# COMPACT_ATOMS: atom_id res chain seq x y z
N MET A 1 6.90 9.65 2.16
CA MET A 1 5.54 9.64 1.58
C MET A 1 4.78 10.75 2.25
N THR A 2 3.92 11.47 1.54
CA THR A 2 3.35 12.73 2.07
C THR A 2 1.82 12.73 2.15
N ASP A 3 1.19 11.64 1.70
CA ASP A 3 -0.25 11.40 1.83
C ASP A 3 -0.56 9.90 1.87
N GLU A 4 -1.81 9.62 2.21
CA GLU A 4 -2.35 8.27 2.36
C GLU A 4 -2.42 7.49 1.04
N ALA A 5 -2.83 8.14 -0.06
CA ALA A 5 -2.97 7.50 -1.37
C ALA A 5 -1.64 6.92 -1.86
N SER A 6 -0.57 7.71 -1.71
CA SER A 6 0.77 7.30 -2.07
C SER A 6 1.23 6.15 -1.18
N LEU A 7 0.97 6.22 0.14
CA LEU A 7 1.30 5.17 1.11
C LEU A 7 0.63 3.84 0.77
N LEU A 8 -0.67 3.87 0.49
CA LEU A 8 -1.46 2.72 0.07
C LEU A 8 -0.95 2.14 -1.26
N ALA A 9 -0.65 3.00 -2.25
CA ALA A 9 -0.12 2.56 -3.55
C ALA A 9 1.26 1.90 -3.43
N CYS A 10 2.13 2.40 -2.54
CA CYS A 10 3.44 1.78 -2.29
C CYS A 10 3.30 0.41 -1.63
N ALA A 11 2.46 0.30 -0.60
CA ALA A 11 2.19 -0.98 0.05
C ALA A 11 1.68 -2.01 -0.97
N ALA A 12 0.71 -1.63 -1.80
CA ALA A 12 0.18 -2.48 -2.86
C ALA A 12 1.23 -2.81 -3.94
N TYR A 13 2.07 -1.86 -4.34
CA TYR A 13 3.15 -2.08 -5.31
C TYR A 13 4.13 -3.17 -4.84
N VAL A 14 4.51 -3.11 -3.55
CA VAL A 14 5.42 -4.08 -2.92
C VAL A 14 4.74 -5.44 -2.77
N ASP A 15 3.51 -5.48 -2.24
CA ASP A 15 2.80 -6.73 -1.99
C ASP A 15 2.38 -7.46 -3.27
N LEU A 16 2.18 -6.73 -4.38
CA LEU A 16 1.87 -7.32 -5.67
C LEU A 16 3.12 -7.64 -6.50
N ASN A 17 4.33 -7.54 -5.96
CA ASN A 17 5.56 -7.63 -6.75
C ASN A 17 5.69 -8.97 -7.50
N LEU A 18 5.41 -10.11 -6.87
CA LEU A 18 5.51 -11.42 -7.51
C LEU A 18 4.42 -11.63 -8.58
N ILE A 19 3.21 -11.12 -8.34
CA ILE A 19 2.14 -11.13 -9.34
C ILE A 19 2.53 -10.25 -10.54
N ARG A 20 3.08 -9.05 -10.28
CA ARG A 20 3.58 -8.13 -11.31
C ARG A 20 4.72 -8.73 -12.12
N ALA A 21 5.56 -9.55 -11.50
CA ALA A 21 6.64 -10.30 -12.16
C ALA A 21 6.17 -11.58 -12.87
N ALA A 22 4.87 -11.88 -12.87
CA ALA A 22 4.29 -13.13 -13.39
C ALA A 22 4.88 -14.40 -12.74
N MET A 23 5.32 -14.30 -11.48
CA MET A 23 5.85 -15.41 -10.69
C MET A 23 4.82 -16.01 -9.72
N ALA A 24 3.68 -15.34 -9.51
CA ALA A 24 2.58 -15.83 -8.69
C ALA A 24 1.22 -15.47 -9.32
N GLU A 25 0.24 -16.37 -9.21
CA GLU A 25 -1.13 -16.12 -9.71
C GLU A 25 -2.05 -15.57 -8.61
N THR A 26 -1.72 -15.80 -7.34
CA THR A 26 -2.55 -15.42 -6.19
C THR A 26 -1.72 -14.73 -5.10
N LEU A 27 -2.38 -14.04 -4.16
CA LEU A 27 -1.68 -13.39 -3.05
C LEU A 27 -1.03 -14.43 -2.14
N GLU A 28 -1.66 -15.59 -1.98
CA GLU A 28 -1.18 -16.72 -1.20
C GLU A 28 0.12 -17.33 -1.75
N GLN A 29 0.26 -17.35 -3.08
CA GLN A 29 1.44 -17.88 -3.78
C GLN A 29 2.57 -16.84 -3.92
N SER A 30 2.38 -15.62 -3.40
CA SER A 30 3.37 -14.56 -3.51
C SER A 30 4.45 -14.72 -2.42
N ASP A 31 5.31 -15.73 -2.61
CA ASP A 31 6.41 -16.07 -1.71
C ASP A 31 7.27 -14.86 -1.30
N HIS A 32 7.58 -14.78 -0.01
CA HIS A 32 8.42 -13.72 0.58
C HIS A 32 7.86 -12.29 0.47
N THR A 33 6.56 -12.14 0.23
CA THR A 33 5.89 -10.83 0.32
C THR A 33 5.25 -10.61 1.70
N SER A 34 5.02 -9.34 2.05
CA SER A 34 4.39 -9.01 3.33
C SER A 34 2.93 -9.46 3.36
N VAL A 35 2.22 -9.36 2.23
CA VAL A 35 0.85 -9.87 2.09
C VAL A 35 0.74 -11.37 2.35
N GLN A 36 1.66 -12.19 1.83
CA GLN A 36 1.63 -13.63 2.10
C GLN A 36 1.74 -13.91 3.60
N LYS A 37 2.72 -13.28 4.29
CA LYS A 37 2.93 -13.48 5.73
C LYS A 37 1.70 -13.08 6.55
N ARG A 38 1.03 -11.98 6.17
CA ARG A 38 -0.23 -11.57 6.80
C ARG A 38 -1.35 -12.60 6.57
N ILE A 39 -1.47 -13.16 5.38
CA ILE A 39 -2.47 -14.21 5.09
C ILE A 39 -2.17 -15.49 5.88
N GLU A 40 -0.92 -15.91 5.97
CA GLU A 40 -0.50 -17.06 6.77
C GLU A 40 -0.86 -16.86 8.26
N ALA A 41 -0.56 -15.67 8.81
CA ALA A 41 -0.89 -15.31 10.18
C ALA A 41 -2.40 -15.20 10.46
N MET A 42 -3.21 -14.84 9.45
CA MET A 42 -4.67 -14.87 9.56
C MET A 42 -5.23 -16.30 9.58
N LYS A 43 -4.57 -17.23 8.87
CA LYS A 43 -4.99 -18.65 8.80
C LYS A 43 -4.50 -19.46 10.00
N SER A 44 -3.45 -19.02 10.69
CA SER A 44 -2.99 -19.68 11.91
C SER A 44 -3.97 -19.44 13.06
N GLU A 45 -4.65 -20.49 13.51
CA GLU A 45 -5.56 -20.47 14.67
C GLU A 45 -4.82 -20.40 16.01
N SER A 46 -3.48 -20.56 15.99
CA SER A 46 -2.66 -20.63 17.19
C SER A 46 -2.42 -19.23 17.79
N PRO A 47 -2.72 -19.00 19.08
CA PRO A 47 -2.37 -17.78 19.79
C PRO A 47 -0.87 -17.65 20.11
N SER A 48 0.00 -18.34 19.38
CA SER A 48 1.45 -18.32 19.60
C SER A 48 2.03 -16.92 19.33
N GLU A 49 2.97 -16.50 20.18
CA GLU A 49 3.72 -15.24 20.02
C GLU A 49 4.60 -15.19 18.76
N ASP A 50 4.80 -16.32 18.09
CA ASP A 50 5.54 -16.47 16.83
C ASP A 50 4.59 -16.57 15.62
N LYS A 51 3.76 -15.53 15.43
CA LYS A 51 3.01 -15.41 14.18
C LYS A 51 3.94 -15.16 12.97
N PRO A 52 3.61 -15.68 11.78
CA PRO A 52 4.39 -15.47 10.56
C PRO A 52 4.63 -14.00 10.20
N ASP A 53 3.76 -13.09 10.63
CA ASP A 53 3.86 -11.65 10.38
C ASP A 53 4.35 -10.84 11.58
N ALA A 54 4.84 -11.48 12.65
CA ALA A 54 5.20 -10.78 13.90
C ALA A 54 6.28 -9.69 13.71
N PHE A 55 7.13 -9.84 12.70
CA PHE A 55 8.16 -8.85 12.32
C PHE A 55 7.64 -7.70 11.45
N LEU A 56 6.41 -7.78 10.96
CA LEU A 56 5.76 -6.72 10.19
C LEU A 56 5.06 -5.74 11.14
N ALA A 57 5.10 -4.45 10.82
CA ALA A 57 4.22 -3.49 11.45
C ALA A 57 2.75 -3.90 11.22
N PRO A 58 1.84 -3.67 12.18
CA PRO A 58 0.41 -3.78 11.93
C PRO A 58 0.02 -2.99 10.69
N LEU A 59 -0.94 -3.51 9.91
CA LEU A 59 -1.40 -2.80 8.72
C LEU A 59 -2.32 -1.64 9.13
N SER A 60 -3.39 -1.99 9.83
CA SER A 60 -4.48 -1.10 10.20
C SER A 60 -4.05 -0.15 11.32
N ILE A 61 -4.38 1.14 11.17
CA ILE A 61 -4.36 2.14 12.24
C ILE A 61 -5.77 2.72 12.40
N ASP A 62 -6.20 2.92 13.64
CA ASP A 62 -7.37 3.73 13.96
C ASP A 62 -6.91 5.12 14.43
N GLU A 63 -6.93 6.10 13.54
CA GLU A 63 -6.46 7.46 13.83
C GLU A 63 -7.21 8.16 14.97
N ARG A 64 -8.40 7.66 15.36
CA ARG A 64 -9.20 8.25 16.45
C ARG A 64 -8.89 7.63 17.81
N LEU A 65 -8.62 6.33 17.83
CA LEU A 65 -8.46 5.55 19.06
C LEU A 65 -7.00 5.25 19.39
N ASP A 66 -6.15 5.11 18.38
CA ASP A 66 -4.74 4.75 18.58
C ASP A 66 -3.95 5.92 19.18
N PRO A 67 -2.93 5.62 20.03
CA PRO A 67 -2.14 6.65 20.67
C PRO A 67 -1.38 7.53 19.67
N VAL A 68 -1.39 8.83 19.92
CA VAL A 68 -0.61 9.82 19.18
C VAL A 68 0.86 9.71 19.55
N GLY A 69 1.73 9.90 18.56
CA GLY A 69 3.19 9.82 18.74
C GLY A 69 3.78 8.45 18.43
N PRO A 70 5.07 8.23 18.80
CA PRO A 70 5.78 6.97 18.61
C PRO A 70 5.18 5.85 19.47
N CYS A 71 5.16 4.63 18.93
CA CYS A 71 4.77 3.43 19.64
C CYS A 71 5.79 2.33 19.31
N ALA A 72 6.85 2.22 20.12
CA ALA A 72 7.89 1.23 19.95
C ALA A 72 7.34 -0.18 20.22
N SER A 73 7.92 -1.21 19.60
CA SER A 73 7.44 -2.58 19.84
C SER A 73 7.96 -3.16 21.14
N ASP A 74 7.05 -3.72 21.95
CA ASP A 74 7.41 -4.42 23.18
C ASP A 74 8.08 -5.78 22.89
N SER A 75 7.73 -6.40 21.75
CA SER A 75 8.25 -7.72 21.36
C SER A 75 9.70 -7.70 20.85
N GLY A 76 10.22 -6.53 20.48
CA GLY A 76 11.52 -6.38 19.82
C GLY A 76 11.61 -6.96 18.39
N LYS A 77 10.54 -7.59 17.86
CA LYS A 77 10.53 -8.21 16.52
C LYS A 77 10.34 -7.20 15.39
N ARG A 78 9.91 -5.98 15.71
CA ARG A 78 9.64 -4.90 14.76
C ARG A 78 9.93 -3.54 15.39
N CYS A 79 10.07 -2.50 14.57
CA CYS A 79 10.41 -1.16 15.06
C CYS A 79 9.24 -0.46 15.78
N SER A 80 7.99 -0.76 15.41
CA SER A 80 6.81 -0.09 15.95
C SER A 80 5.59 -1.00 15.97
N ASP A 81 4.77 -0.86 17.01
CA ASP A 81 3.46 -1.50 17.15
C ASP A 81 2.33 -0.65 16.55
N LYS A 82 2.67 0.43 15.85
CA LYS A 82 1.70 1.29 15.19
C LYS A 82 1.34 0.77 13.81
N GLY A 83 0.05 0.80 13.50
CA GLY A 83 -0.44 0.65 12.13
C GLY A 83 0.02 1.75 11.20
N PHE A 84 -0.17 1.59 9.89
CA PHE A 84 0.23 2.61 8.91
C PHE A 84 -0.82 2.91 7.85
N LEU A 85 -1.95 2.20 7.78
CA LEU A 85 -3.04 2.49 6.85
C LEU A 85 -4.40 2.52 7.57
N PRO A 86 -5.25 3.53 7.34
CA PRO A 86 -6.59 3.59 7.91
C PRO A 86 -7.56 2.73 7.08
N ILE A 87 -7.26 1.44 7.01
CA ILE A 87 -8.04 0.39 6.34
C ILE A 87 -7.88 -0.91 7.11
N SER A 88 -8.93 -1.74 7.14
CA SER A 88 -8.83 -3.08 7.71
C SER A 88 -7.91 -3.98 6.86
N LEU A 89 -7.27 -4.97 7.48
CA LEU A 89 -6.50 -5.97 6.74
C LEU A 89 -7.36 -6.69 5.70
N VAL A 90 -8.61 -7.00 6.03
CA VAL A 90 -9.56 -7.67 5.12
C VAL A 90 -9.83 -6.81 3.89
N ASP A 91 -10.09 -5.51 4.05
CA ASP A 91 -10.39 -4.63 2.92
C ASP A 91 -9.14 -4.29 2.11
N TYR A 92 -7.95 -4.28 2.74
CA TYR A 92 -6.69 -4.22 2.03
C TYR A 92 -6.47 -5.45 1.15
N LEU A 93 -6.73 -6.67 1.65
CA LEU A 93 -6.63 -7.89 0.85
C LEU A 93 -7.62 -7.89 -0.33
N LYS A 94 -8.86 -7.39 -0.12
CA LYS A 94 -9.82 -7.20 -1.22
C LYS A 94 -9.31 -6.20 -2.27
N LEU A 95 -8.71 -5.09 -1.84
CA LEU A 95 -8.09 -4.11 -2.75
C LEU A 95 -6.95 -4.75 -3.55
N LEU A 96 -6.08 -5.53 -2.90
CA LEU A 96 -4.97 -6.21 -3.57
C LEU A 96 -5.47 -7.25 -4.58
N ASP A 97 -6.43 -8.09 -4.20
CA ASP A 97 -7.02 -9.09 -5.12
C ASP A 97 -7.68 -8.41 -6.32
N TRP A 98 -8.48 -7.37 -6.08
CA TRP A 98 -9.08 -6.58 -7.16
C TRP A 98 -8.01 -5.99 -8.07
N THR A 99 -6.98 -5.36 -7.50
CA THR A 99 -5.88 -4.74 -8.27
C THR A 99 -5.09 -5.78 -9.07
N ALA A 100 -4.82 -6.94 -8.49
CA ALA A 100 -4.10 -8.02 -9.13
C ALA A 100 -4.80 -8.56 -10.39
N ARG A 101 -6.14 -8.56 -10.39
CA ARG A 101 -6.96 -8.93 -11.56
C ARG A 101 -6.91 -7.87 -12.66
N GLN A 102 -6.71 -6.60 -12.31
CA GLN A 102 -6.57 -5.52 -13.31
C GLN A 102 -5.20 -5.54 -13.99
N VAL A 103 -4.15 -5.95 -13.28
CA VAL A 103 -2.77 -5.93 -13.80
C VAL A 103 -2.45 -7.16 -14.67
N ALA A 104 -3.12 -8.29 -14.43
CA ALA A 104 -2.92 -9.54 -15.17
C ALA A 104 -4.24 -10.02 -15.82
N PRO A 105 -4.58 -9.57 -17.04
CA PRO A 105 -5.76 -10.05 -17.75
C PRO A 105 -5.63 -11.56 -18.00
N GLY A 106 -6.55 -12.35 -17.44
CA GLY A 106 -6.55 -13.82 -17.55
C GLY A 106 -6.56 -14.58 -16.22
N LYS A 107 -6.49 -13.90 -15.07
CA LYS A 107 -6.69 -14.57 -13.77
C LYS A 107 -8.08 -15.22 -13.67
N ARG A 108 -8.15 -16.39 -13.05
CA ARG A 108 -9.41 -17.12 -12.79
C ARG A 108 -10.32 -16.28 -11.88
N GLY A 109 -11.59 -16.14 -12.26
CA GLY A 109 -12.63 -15.46 -11.49
C GLY A 109 -13.12 -14.16 -12.13
N VAL A 110 -14.34 -13.75 -11.79
CA VAL A 110 -14.95 -12.51 -12.27
C VAL A 110 -14.25 -11.33 -11.60
N THR A 111 -13.72 -10.38 -12.38
CA THR A 111 -13.27 -9.09 -11.83
C THR A 111 -14.49 -8.33 -11.31
N PRO A 112 -14.53 -7.95 -10.02
CA PRO A 112 -15.61 -7.12 -9.52
C PRO A 112 -15.70 -5.83 -10.35
N SER A 113 -16.89 -5.55 -10.90
CA SER A 113 -17.11 -4.37 -11.75
C SER A 113 -16.99 -3.06 -10.97
N ALA A 114 -17.28 -3.10 -9.68
CA ALA A 114 -17.17 -1.95 -8.79
C ALA A 114 -15.74 -1.79 -8.25
N ALA A 115 -15.21 -0.57 -8.36
CA ALA A 115 -13.96 -0.20 -7.70
C ALA A 115 -14.10 -0.29 -6.17
N PRO A 116 -13.04 -0.73 -5.45
CA PRO A 116 -13.04 -0.75 -3.99
C PRO A 116 -13.39 0.62 -3.39
N PRO A 117 -14.25 0.71 -2.34
CA PRO A 117 -14.70 1.98 -1.76
C PRO A 117 -13.58 2.90 -1.29
N ILE A 118 -12.44 2.32 -0.91
CA ILE A 118 -11.24 3.06 -0.52
C ILE A 118 -10.73 4.00 -1.62
N LEU A 119 -10.86 3.61 -2.90
CA LEU A 119 -10.43 4.46 -4.01
C LEU A 119 -11.32 5.70 -4.13
N VAL A 120 -12.63 5.55 -3.92
CA VAL A 120 -13.58 6.66 -3.89
C VAL A 120 -13.27 7.61 -2.73
N ARG A 121 -13.01 7.07 -1.52
CA ARG A 121 -12.63 7.88 -0.34
C ARG A 121 -11.35 8.69 -0.61
N LEU A 122 -10.39 8.11 -1.31
CA LEU A 122 -9.13 8.75 -1.66
C LEU A 122 -9.22 9.68 -2.87
N GLY A 123 -10.38 9.78 -3.52
CA GLY A 123 -10.56 10.56 -4.76
C GLY A 123 -9.69 10.04 -5.91
N LEU A 124 -9.53 8.72 -6.00
CA LEU A 124 -8.73 8.06 -7.03
C LEU A 124 -9.63 7.31 -8.01
N GLU A 125 -9.49 7.63 -9.28
CA GLU A 125 -10.06 6.84 -10.36
C GLU A 125 -9.35 5.49 -10.48
N GLN A 126 -10.06 4.49 -11.00
CA GLN A 126 -9.53 3.15 -11.23
C GLN A 126 -8.28 3.17 -12.12
N ALA A 127 -8.31 3.89 -13.24
CA ALA A 127 -7.18 3.95 -14.18
C ALA A 127 -5.94 4.56 -13.50
N THR A 128 -6.14 5.64 -12.76
CA THR A 128 -5.11 6.30 -11.96
C THR A 128 -4.50 5.35 -10.94
N TRP A 129 -5.34 4.64 -10.17
CA TRP A 129 -4.87 3.67 -9.19
C TRP A 129 -4.06 2.54 -9.83
N CYS A 130 -4.56 1.94 -10.90
CA CYS A 130 -3.86 0.86 -11.59
C CYS A 130 -2.48 1.30 -12.10
N GLU A 131 -2.35 2.52 -12.61
CA GLU A 131 -1.05 3.05 -13.04
C GLU A 131 -0.12 3.34 -11.86
N LEU A 132 -0.64 3.95 -10.78
CA LEU A 132 0.11 4.19 -9.55
C LEU A 132 0.74 2.91 -9.00
N VAL A 133 -0.04 1.83 -8.90
CA VAL A 133 0.43 0.54 -8.38
C VAL A 133 1.31 -0.21 -9.37
N LYS A 134 1.09 -0.09 -10.68
CA LYS A 134 1.91 -0.78 -11.68
C LYS A 134 3.30 -0.17 -11.80
N ASP A 135 3.35 1.16 -11.86
CA ASP A 135 4.52 1.94 -12.23
C ASP A 135 5.06 2.79 -11.05
N PHE A 136 4.70 2.48 -9.81
CA PHE A 136 5.10 3.25 -8.61
C PHE A 136 6.57 3.65 -8.60
N GLY A 137 7.50 2.70 -8.78
CA GLY A 137 8.94 2.95 -8.81
C GLY A 137 9.43 3.76 -10.03
N LYS A 138 8.61 3.88 -11.07
CA LYS A 138 8.84 4.78 -12.22
C LYS A 138 8.16 6.14 -12.04
N LEU A 139 7.14 6.25 -11.21
CA LEU A 139 6.44 7.50 -10.94
C LEU A 139 7.14 8.30 -9.84
N PHE A 140 7.61 7.60 -8.81
CA PHE A 140 8.24 8.17 -7.62
C PHE A 140 9.67 7.66 -7.45
N CYS A 141 10.52 8.49 -6.85
CA CYS A 141 11.93 8.14 -6.61
C CYS A 141 12.35 8.48 -5.19
N SER A 142 12.47 9.78 -4.88
CA SER A 142 12.88 10.25 -3.54
C SER A 142 11.71 10.64 -2.65
N ILE A 143 10.56 10.96 -3.25
CA ILE A 143 9.33 11.33 -2.56
C ILE A 143 8.14 10.83 -3.37
N ALA A 144 7.08 10.46 -2.65
CA ALA A 144 5.79 10.06 -3.21
C ALA A 144 4.70 10.82 -2.48
N GLY A 145 3.81 11.43 -3.27
CA GLY A 145 2.79 12.33 -2.76
C GLY A 145 2.04 13.06 -3.87
N ARG A 146 0.90 13.66 -3.51
CA ARG A 146 0.15 14.62 -4.31
C ARG A 146 0.99 15.87 -4.57
N PRO A 147 0.85 16.51 -5.75
CA PRO A 147 1.66 17.66 -6.14
C PRO A 147 1.68 18.78 -5.10
N GLU A 148 0.51 19.13 -4.54
CA GLU A 148 0.36 20.24 -3.61
C GLU A 148 1.15 20.00 -2.32
N SER A 149 1.11 18.76 -1.82
CA SER A 149 1.86 18.33 -0.64
C SER A 149 3.36 18.35 -0.92
N VAL A 150 3.80 17.76 -2.03
CA VAL A 150 5.22 17.64 -2.38
C VAL A 150 5.87 18.99 -2.69
N ASP A 151 5.18 19.88 -3.39
CA ASP A 151 5.70 21.19 -3.81
C ASP A 151 5.97 22.11 -2.61
N SER A 152 5.28 21.89 -1.48
CA SER A 152 5.52 22.58 -0.22
C SER A 152 6.79 22.12 0.50
N MET A 153 7.30 20.91 0.20
CA MET A 153 8.39 20.27 0.94
C MET A 153 9.77 20.54 0.35
N ARG A 154 10.80 20.44 1.20
CA ARG A 154 12.22 20.55 0.83
C ARG A 154 13.01 19.38 1.41
N CYS A 155 14.05 18.96 0.72
CA CYS A 155 14.96 17.95 1.23
C CYS A 155 15.71 18.49 2.46
N HIS A 156 15.63 17.80 3.60
CA HIS A 156 16.30 18.23 4.84
C HIS A 156 17.83 18.33 4.73
N ARG A 157 18.46 17.57 3.83
CA ARG A 157 19.93 17.56 3.67
C ARG A 157 20.45 18.62 2.70
N THR A 158 19.70 18.91 1.63
CA THR A 158 20.17 19.81 0.55
C THR A 158 19.39 21.12 0.47
N HIS A 159 18.30 21.24 1.22
CA HIS A 159 17.31 22.32 1.16
C HIS A 159 16.68 22.56 -0.23
N ARG A 160 16.95 21.66 -1.20
CA ARG A 160 16.37 21.74 -2.55
C ARG A 160 14.91 21.32 -2.54
N ARG A 161 14.14 21.85 -3.51
CA ARG A 161 12.75 21.44 -3.74
C ARG A 161 12.70 19.99 -4.23
N TYR A 162 11.68 19.28 -3.81
CA TYR A 162 11.31 18.04 -4.47
C TYR A 162 10.60 18.36 -5.78
N HIS A 163 10.79 17.48 -6.77
CA HIS A 163 10.11 17.57 -8.06
C HIS A 163 9.53 16.21 -8.39
N LEU A 164 8.22 16.15 -8.59
CA LEU A 164 7.56 14.97 -9.10
C LEU A 164 7.79 14.85 -10.60
N ARG A 165 7.85 13.60 -11.08
CA ARG A 165 7.83 13.33 -12.52
C ARG A 165 6.51 13.82 -13.11
N ARG A 166 6.55 14.32 -14.35
CA ARG A 166 5.38 14.87 -15.04
C ARG A 166 4.16 13.94 -14.93
N ARG A 167 4.33 12.66 -15.24
CA ARG A 167 3.24 11.67 -15.20
C ARG A 167 2.65 11.49 -13.80
N ALA A 168 3.47 11.48 -12.77
CA ALA A 168 2.99 11.37 -11.38
C ALA A 168 2.14 12.58 -10.98
N ARG A 169 2.46 13.79 -11.50
CA ARG A 169 1.63 14.98 -11.30
C ARG A 169 0.28 14.84 -12.01
N GLU A 170 0.30 14.50 -13.30
CA GLU A 170 -0.92 14.30 -14.10
C GLU A 170 -1.89 13.29 -13.48
N LEU A 171 -1.38 12.22 -12.85
CA LEU A 171 -2.19 11.20 -12.20
C LEU A 171 -2.82 11.66 -10.88
N LEU A 172 -2.14 12.54 -10.13
CA LEU A 172 -2.53 12.91 -8.77
C LEU A 172 -3.14 14.31 -8.66
N THR A 173 -3.18 15.07 -9.75
CA THR A 173 -3.99 16.27 -9.86
C THR A 173 -5.44 15.84 -10.08
N LEU A 174 -6.34 16.24 -9.19
CA LEU A 174 -7.77 16.01 -9.38
C LEU A 174 -8.21 16.78 -10.64
N PRO A 175 -9.08 16.22 -11.50
CA PRO A 175 -9.76 17.01 -12.51
C PRO A 175 -10.58 18.11 -11.81
N ASP A 176 -10.52 19.32 -12.35
CA ASP A 176 -11.32 20.49 -11.92
C ASP A 176 -12.84 20.20 -11.97
#